data_AF-A0A392QTN2-F1
#
_entry.id   AF-A0A392QTN2-F1
#
_cell.length_a   1.000
_cell.length_b   1.000
_cell.length_c   1.000
_cell.angle_alpha   90.00
_cell.angle_beta   90.00
_cell.angle_gamma   90.00
#
_symmetry.space_group_name_H-M   'P 1'
#
loop_
_entity.id
_entity.type
_entity.pdbx_description
1 polymer ?
#
loop_
_entity_poly.entity_id
_entity_poly.type
_entity_poly.pdbx_seq_one_letter_code
_entity_poly.pdbx_strand_id
1 'polypeptide(L)' 'EALCHPYMAPLHDINEEPVCARPFNFDFEEPMFTEEDIKELIWQEAVRFNPDLPIH' A
#
# COMPACT_ATOMS: atom_id res chain seq x y z
N GLU A 1 13.56 -4.54 -16.91
CA GLU A 1 14.91 -4.84 -17.46
C GLU A 1 15.71 -5.78 -16.55
N ALA A 2 15.89 -5.48 -15.25
CA ALA A 2 16.64 -6.36 -14.34
C ALA A 2 16.06 -7.80 -14.25
N LEU A 3 14.74 -7.95 -14.25
CA LEU A 3 14.07 -9.25 -14.22
C LEU A 3 14.34 -10.08 -15.49
N CYS A 4 14.63 -9.45 -16.63
CA CYS A 4 14.96 -10.12 -17.89
C CYS A 4 16.43 -10.58 -17.98
N HIS A 5 17.24 -10.36 -16.95
CA HIS A 5 18.68 -10.68 -16.98
C HIS A 5 18.91 -12.22 -16.94
N PRO A 6 19.94 -12.77 -17.63
CA PRO A 6 20.18 -14.22 -17.68
C PRO A 6 20.31 -14.91 -16.31
N TYR A 7 20.80 -14.20 -15.30
CA TYR A 7 20.87 -14.68 -13.93
C TYR A 7 19.49 -15.00 -13.32
N MET A 8 18.45 -14.25 -13.72
CA MET A 8 17.06 -14.43 -13.26
C MET A 8 16.25 -15.34 -14.17
N ALA A 9 16.78 -15.77 -15.33
CA ALA A 9 16.05 -16.53 -16.34
C ALA A 9 15.35 -17.81 -15.84
N PRO A 10 15.89 -18.58 -14.87
CA PRO A 10 15.19 -19.74 -14.33
C PRO A 10 13.93 -19.41 -13.51
N LEU A 11 13.77 -18.14 -13.08
CA LEU A 11 12.68 -17.66 -12.22
C LEU A 11 11.76 -16.65 -12.91
N HIS A 12 12.20 -16.06 -14.03
CA HIS A 12 11.48 -14.98 -14.71
C HIS A 12 10.28 -15.52 -15.50
N ASP A 13 9.08 -15.02 -15.18
CA ASP A 13 7.85 -15.24 -15.96
C ASP A 13 7.00 -13.96 -15.96
N ILE A 14 6.82 -13.37 -17.15
CA ILE A 14 6.07 -12.12 -17.32
C ILE A 14 4.60 -12.22 -16.89
N ASN A 15 4.00 -13.42 -16.92
CA ASN A 15 2.60 -13.60 -16.51
C ASN A 15 2.45 -13.65 -14.99
N GLU A 16 3.52 -14.00 -14.28
CA GLU A 16 3.59 -14.08 -12.81
C GLU A 16 4.24 -12.83 -12.19
N GLU A 17 4.57 -11.83 -13.00
CA GLU A 17 5.18 -10.55 -12.59
C GLU A 17 4.24 -9.35 -12.87
N PRO A 18 3.10 -9.23 -12.16
CA PRO A 18 2.13 -8.18 -12.41
C PRO A 18 2.66 -6.81 -11.98
N VAL A 19 2.16 -5.78 -12.65
CA VAL A 19 2.33 -4.38 -12.25
C VAL A 19 1.07 -3.86 -11.56
N CYS A 20 1.24 -2.98 -10.58
CA CYS A 20 0.09 -2.31 -9.96
C CYS A 20 -0.53 -1.31 -10.95
N ALA A 21 -1.76 -1.58 -11.38
CA ALA A 21 -2.45 -0.72 -12.36
C ALA A 21 -2.85 0.64 -11.78
N ARG A 22 -2.99 0.75 -10.45
CA ARG A 22 -3.32 1.99 -9.76
C ARG A 22 -2.07 2.54 -9.09
N PRO A 23 -1.69 3.81 -9.34
CA PRO A 23 -0.63 4.42 -8.55
C PRO A 23 -1.07 4.52 -7.08
N PHE A 24 -0.10 4.47 -6.17
CA PHE A 24 -0.37 4.75 -4.76
C PHE A 24 -0.63 6.25 -4.60
N ASN A 25 -1.65 6.59 -3.79
CA ASN A 25 -2.00 7.97 -3.51
C ASN A 25 -1.28 8.45 -2.24
N PHE A 26 -0.49 9.52 -2.35
CA PHE A 26 0.28 10.13 -1.26
C PHE A 26 -0.39 11.37 -0.66
N ASP A 27 -1.67 11.63 -0.94
CA ASP A 27 -2.39 12.81 -0.44
C ASP A 27 -2.28 12.95 1.09
N PHE A 28 -2.18 11.84 1.84
CA PHE A 28 -2.01 11.88 3.31
C PHE A 28 -0.68 12.52 3.78
N GLU A 29 0.31 12.71 2.90
CA GLU A 29 1.57 13.40 3.19
C GLU A 29 1.48 14.93 2.97
N GLU A 30 0.31 15.44 2.59
CA GLU A 30 0.12 16.87 2.42
C GLU A 30 0.42 17.63 3.72
N PRO A 31 1.11 18.79 3.63
CA PRO A 31 1.59 19.54 4.81
C PRO A 31 0.47 20.15 5.66
N MET A 32 -0.80 19.96 5.27
CA MET A 32 -1.97 20.51 5.95
C MET A 32 -2.51 19.62 7.07
N PHE A 33 -2.08 18.36 7.17
CA PHE A 33 -2.54 17.48 8.23
C PHE A 33 -1.93 17.82 9.58
N THR A 34 -2.79 17.90 10.59
CA THR A 34 -2.39 17.99 11.99
C THR A 34 -2.10 16.59 12.55
N GLU A 35 -1.48 16.53 13.73
CA GLU A 35 -1.25 15.25 14.44
C GLU A 35 -2.58 14.51 14.68
N GLU A 36 -3.63 15.23 15.06
CA GLU A 36 -4.98 14.69 15.28
C GLU A 36 -5.58 14.12 13.99
N ASP A 37 -5.38 14.77 12.85
CA ASP A 37 -5.87 14.24 11.56
C ASP A 37 -5.17 12.93 11.20
N ILE A 38 -3.85 12.85 11.42
CA ILE A 38 -3.08 11.61 11.18
C ILE A 38 -3.53 10.49 12.12
N LYS A 39 -3.78 10.77 13.40
CA LYS A 39 -4.33 9.79 14.36
C LYS A 39 -5.69 9.26 13.88
N GLU A 40 -6.56 10.13 13.40
CA GLU A 40 -7.88 9.76 12.89
C GLU A 40 -7.76 8.89 11.62
N LEU A 41 -6.90 9.24 10.67
CA LEU A 41 -6.66 8.42 9.48
C LEU A 41 -6.16 7.00 9.84
N ILE A 42 -5.23 6.90 10.79
CA ILE A 42 -4.73 5.60 11.28
C ILE A 42 -5.85 4.81 11.96
N TRP A 43 -6.64 5.46 12.81
CA TRP A 43 -7.76 4.83 13.50
C TRP A 43 -8.82 4.30 12.53
N GLN A 44 -9.19 5.09 11.53
CA GLN A 44 -10.14 4.69 10.48
C GLN A 44 -9.67 3.44 9.74
N GLU A 45 -8.39 3.39 9.37
CA GLU A 45 -7.83 2.22 8.69
C GLU A 45 -7.78 1.00 9.63
N ALA A 46 -7.44 1.20 10.90
CA ALA A 46 -7.45 0.14 11.90
C ALA A 46 -8.85 -0.45 12.11
N VAL A 47 -9.90 0.37 12.24
CA VAL A 47 -11.29 -0.11 12.37
C VAL A 47 -11.73 -0.80 11.08
N ARG A 48 -11.38 -0.26 9.90
CA ARG A 48 -11.70 -0.88 8.61
C ARG A 48 -11.11 -2.27 8.46
N PHE A 49 -9.86 -2.49 8.90
CA PHE A 49 -9.22 -3.81 8.89
C PHE A 49 -9.73 -4.74 9.99
N ASN A 50 -10.30 -4.19 11.07
CA ASN A 50 -10.77 -4.95 12.22
C ASN A 50 -12.27 -4.63 12.50
N PRO A 51 -13.20 -5.10 11.65
CA PRO A 51 -14.61 -4.74 11.74
C PRO A 51 -15.30 -5.18 13.05
N ASP A 52 -14.74 -6.17 13.75
CA ASP A 52 -15.26 -6.71 15.01
C ASP A 52 -14.66 -6.02 16.25
N LEU A 53 -13.83 -4.99 16.08
CA LEU A 53 -13.30 -4.25 17.21
C LEU A 53 -14.47 -3.62 17.98
N PRO A 54 -14.61 -3.86 19.30
CA PRO A 54 -15.63 -3.19 20.08
C PRO A 54 -15.36 -1.69 20.09
N ILE A 55 -16.27 -0.93 19.48
CA ILE A 55 -16.25 0.53 19.56
C ILE A 55 -16.74 0.89 20.97
N HIS A 56 -15.82 1.37 21.80
CA HIS A 56 -16.12 1.80 23.17
C HIS A 56 -16.90 3.12 23.20
#